data_AF-A0A2A3GTR4-F1
#
_entry.id   AF-A0A2A3GTR4-F1
#
_cell.length_a   1.000
_cell.length_b   1.000
_cell.length_c   1.000
_cell.angle_alpha   90.00
_cell.angle_beta   90.00
_cell.angle_gamma   90.00
#
_symmetry.space_group_name_H-M   'P 1'
#
loop_
_entity.id
_entity.type
_entity.pdbx_description
1 polymer ?
#
loop_
_entity_poly.entity_id
_entity_poly.type
_entity_poly.pdbx_seq_one_letter_code
_entity_poly.pdbx_strand_id
1 'polypeptide(L)'
;MFWPYKRDPQTLARPWAIPGTPGLEHRIGGIEKQDGTGNISYDPANHDFMVRTRQAKIDGIDVPDIDVDDPTGQARTLVLGWGSTYGPITAAVRRLRNAGEHIAQAHLRHLNPFPRNPS
;
A
#
# COMPACT_ATOMS: atom_id res chain seq x y z
N MET A 1 -4.40 15.41 28.55
CA MET A 1 -3.55 14.21 28.29
C MET A 1 -3.58 13.95 26.80
N PHE A 2 -2.43 13.90 26.13
CA PHE A 2 -2.36 13.59 24.69
C PHE A 2 -2.49 12.09 24.44
N TRP A 3 -3.21 11.70 23.39
CA TRP A 3 -3.50 10.29 23.05
C TRP A 3 -2.79 9.91 21.74
N PRO A 4 -1.49 9.59 21.80
CA PRO A 4 -0.63 9.41 20.62
C PRO A 4 -1.02 8.20 19.76
N TYR A 5 -1.77 7.25 20.29
CA TYR A 5 -2.22 6.06 19.56
C TYR A 5 -3.71 6.11 19.21
N LYS A 6 -4.42 7.19 19.55
CA LYS A 6 -5.79 7.39 19.09
C LYS A 6 -5.78 7.55 17.57
N ARG A 7 -6.56 6.73 16.89
CA ARG A 7 -6.63 6.75 15.43
C ARG A 7 -7.82 7.55 14.95
N ASP A 8 -7.62 8.21 13.82
CA ASP A 8 -8.70 8.78 13.03
C ASP A 8 -9.61 7.65 12.51
N PRO A 9 -10.94 7.75 12.68
CA PRO A 9 -11.85 6.65 12.36
C PRO A 9 -11.96 6.37 10.85
N GLN A 10 -11.58 7.32 9.99
CA GLN A 10 -11.68 7.16 8.53
C GLN A 10 -10.37 6.67 7.93
N THR A 11 -9.25 7.28 8.33
CA THR A 11 -7.92 7.03 7.75
C THR A 11 -7.08 6.06 8.58
N LEU A 12 -7.49 5.78 9.82
CA LEU A 12 -6.72 5.03 10.82
C LEU A 12 -5.32 5.63 11.09
N ALA A 13 -5.09 6.87 10.68
CA ALA A 13 -3.87 7.61 10.92
C ALA A 13 -3.82 8.05 12.39
N ARG A 14 -2.61 8.18 12.92
CA ARG A 14 -2.36 8.71 14.26
C ARG A 14 -2.06 10.20 14.17
N PRO A 15 -2.41 10.99 15.20
CA PRO A 15 -1.96 12.36 15.29
C PRO A 15 -0.44 12.41 15.41
N TRP A 16 0.18 13.30 14.66
CA TRP A 16 1.60 13.61 14.80
C TRP A 16 1.75 14.82 15.72
N ALA A 17 2.43 14.64 16.84
CA ALA A 17 2.83 15.73 17.72
C ALA A 17 4.28 16.12 17.43
N ILE A 18 4.51 17.39 17.13
CA ILE A 18 5.84 17.93 16.87
C ILE A 18 6.64 17.92 18.18
N PRO A 19 7.86 17.35 18.23
CA PRO A 19 8.68 17.36 19.43
C PRO A 19 8.88 18.77 19.98
N GLY A 20 8.75 18.92 21.31
CA GLY A 20 8.86 20.22 21.98
C GLY A 20 7.55 21.01 22.09
N THR A 21 6.43 20.51 21.56
CA THR A 21 5.11 21.13 21.74
C THR A 21 4.59 20.91 23.17
N PRO A 22 4.39 21.97 23.98
CA PRO A 22 3.88 21.82 25.35
C PRO A 22 2.51 21.13 25.40
N GLY A 23 2.33 20.20 26.34
CA GLY A 23 1.07 19.47 26.55
C GLY A 23 0.84 18.27 25.61
N LEU A 24 1.79 18.00 24.71
CA LEU A 24 1.79 16.83 23.81
C LEU A 24 2.89 15.82 24.16
N GLU A 25 3.34 15.79 25.40
CA GLU A 25 4.38 14.86 25.86
C GLU A 25 3.88 13.42 25.73
N HIS A 26 4.65 12.58 25.03
CA HIS A 26 4.32 11.16 24.83
C HIS A 26 5.58 10.32 24.55
N ARG A 27 5.42 8.99 24.55
CA ARG A 27 6.49 8.03 24.25
C ARG A 27 6.16 7.23 22.99
N ILE A 28 7.09 7.22 22.04
CA ILE A 28 7.07 6.35 20.85
C ILE A 28 8.18 5.29 21.03
N GLY A 29 7.95 4.06 20.57
CA GLY A 29 8.93 2.99 20.61
C GLY A 29 8.45 1.73 19.88
N GLY A 30 9.32 0.74 19.71
CA GLY A 30 9.03 -0.49 18.96
C GLY A 30 8.28 -1.58 19.73
N ILE A 31 8.15 -1.45 21.06
CA ILE A 31 7.36 -2.38 21.88
C ILE A 31 5.87 -2.10 21.67
N GLU A 32 5.05 -3.15 21.66
CA GLU A 32 3.60 -3.07 21.50
C GLU A 32 2.98 -2.04 22.46
N LYS A 33 2.06 -1.24 21.91
CA LYS A 33 1.46 -0.12 22.61
C LYS A 33 -0.03 -0.31 22.76
N GLN A 34 -0.55 0.10 23.90
CA GLN A 34 -1.97 0.16 24.16
C GLN A 34 -2.62 1.16 23.20
N ASP A 35 -3.77 0.79 22.64
CA ASP A 35 -4.60 1.69 21.86
C ASP A 35 -4.93 2.99 22.62
N GLY A 36 -4.96 4.12 21.91
CA GLY A 36 -5.20 5.43 22.48
C GLY A 36 -4.01 6.02 23.27
N THR A 37 -3.71 5.43 24.44
CA THR A 37 -2.80 6.00 25.44
C THR A 37 -1.32 5.87 25.09
N GLY A 38 -0.92 4.81 24.37
CA GLY A 38 0.48 4.55 24.02
C GLY A 38 1.33 3.96 25.15
N ASN A 39 0.72 3.45 26.22
CA ASN A 39 1.41 2.70 27.26
C ASN A 39 1.93 1.36 26.70
N ILE A 40 2.93 0.76 27.34
CA ILE A 40 3.38 -0.59 26.96
C ILE A 40 2.25 -1.59 27.27
N SER A 41 1.94 -2.45 26.31
CA SER A 41 0.94 -3.51 26.47
C SER A 41 1.51 -4.88 26.15
N TYR A 42 1.14 -5.87 26.95
CA TYR A 42 1.40 -7.29 26.73
C TYR A 42 0.10 -8.09 26.52
N ASP A 43 -1.04 -7.40 26.46
CA ASP A 43 -2.36 -8.02 26.30
C ASP A 43 -2.51 -8.58 24.86
N PRO A 44 -2.79 -9.90 24.71
CA PRO A 44 -3.05 -10.52 23.41
C PRO A 44 -4.19 -9.87 22.63
N ALA A 45 -5.25 -9.41 23.30
CA ALA A 45 -6.39 -8.77 22.63
C ALA A 45 -6.01 -7.41 22.05
N ASN A 46 -5.22 -6.62 22.79
CA ASN A 46 -4.64 -5.38 22.28
C ASN A 46 -3.71 -5.66 21.08
N HIS A 47 -2.92 -6.73 21.15
CA HIS A 47 -2.03 -7.10 20.05
C HIS A 47 -2.79 -7.41 18.75
N ASP A 48 -3.80 -8.29 18.80
CA ASP A 48 -4.65 -8.61 17.63
C ASP A 48 -5.31 -7.35 17.06
N PHE A 49 -5.90 -6.53 17.94
CA PHE A 49 -6.50 -5.26 17.54
C PHE A 49 -5.49 -4.33 16.83
N MET A 50 -4.32 -4.13 17.42
CA MET A 50 -3.29 -3.24 16.86
C MET A 50 -2.70 -3.76 15.56
N VAL A 51 -2.56 -5.09 15.39
CA VAL A 51 -2.13 -5.72 14.14
C VAL A 51 -3.18 -5.49 13.05
N ARG A 52 -4.44 -5.83 13.31
CA ARG A 52 -5.55 -5.64 12.34
C ARG A 52 -5.70 -4.17 11.95
N THR A 53 -5.57 -3.26 12.90
CA THR A 53 -5.72 -1.82 12.64
C THR A 53 -4.53 -1.23 11.88
N ARG A 54 -3.33 -1.82 11.99
CA ARG A 54 -2.19 -1.49 11.12
C ARG A 54 -2.41 -1.98 9.70
N GLN A 55 -2.92 -3.21 9.53
CA GLN A 55 -3.24 -3.76 8.21
C GLN A 55 -4.38 -3.01 7.52
N ALA A 56 -5.51 -2.78 8.22
CA ALA A 56 -6.65 -2.06 7.69
C ALA A 56 -6.32 -0.62 7.25
N LYS A 57 -5.32 0.01 7.90
CA LYS A 57 -4.81 1.31 7.45
C LYS A 57 -4.17 1.21 6.07
N ILE A 58 -3.38 0.16 5.81
CA ILE A 58 -2.74 -0.06 4.51
C ILE A 58 -3.80 -0.42 3.46
N ASP A 59 -4.73 -1.30 3.80
CA ASP A 59 -5.83 -1.71 2.92
C ASP A 59 -6.74 -0.54 2.52
N GLY A 60 -6.85 0.48 3.39
CA GLY A 60 -7.61 1.70 3.13
C GLY A 60 -6.89 2.76 2.30
N ILE A 61 -5.63 2.53 1.89
CA ILE A 61 -4.93 3.46 0.99
C ILE A 61 -5.49 3.26 -0.42
N ASP A 62 -6.09 4.31 -0.99
CA ASP A 62 -6.50 4.28 -2.39
C ASP A 62 -5.27 4.34 -3.30
N VAL A 63 -5.18 3.39 -4.23
CA VAL A 63 -4.11 3.32 -5.23
C VAL A 63 -4.73 3.26 -6.62
N PRO A 64 -4.16 3.98 -7.61
CA PRO A 64 -4.66 3.92 -8.97
C PRO A 64 -4.65 2.50 -9.52
N ASP A 65 -5.68 2.21 -10.32
CA ASP A 65 -5.75 1.00 -11.13
C ASP A 65 -4.57 0.91 -12.10
N ILE A 66 -4.22 -0.33 -12.45
CA ILE A 66 -3.14 -0.62 -13.39
C ILE A 66 -3.64 -0.31 -14.80
N ASP A 67 -2.85 0.48 -15.53
CA ASP A 67 -3.07 0.70 -16.96
C ASP A 67 -2.51 -0.47 -17.78
N VAL A 68 -3.33 -1.00 -18.68
CA VAL A 68 -2.96 -2.08 -19.60
C VAL A 68 -2.72 -1.49 -20.97
N ASP A 69 -1.47 -1.54 -21.43
CA ASP A 69 -1.12 -1.21 -22.81
C ASP A 69 -1.55 -2.38 -23.70
N ASP A 70 -2.74 -2.30 -24.27
CA ASP A 70 -3.25 -3.11 -25.38
C ASP A 70 -3.96 -2.22 -26.42
N PRO A 71 -3.24 -1.71 -27.44
CA PRO A 71 -3.82 -0.85 -28.47
C PRO A 71 -4.89 -1.55 -29.32
N THR A 72 -4.88 -2.89 -29.34
CA THR A 72 -5.80 -3.68 -30.16
C THR A 72 -7.06 -4.08 -29.41
N GLY A 73 -7.00 -4.13 -28.07
CA GLY A 73 -8.04 -4.71 -27.23
C GLY A 73 -8.28 -6.21 -27.47
N GLN A 74 -7.36 -6.89 -28.17
CA GLN A 74 -7.48 -8.27 -28.63
C GLN A 74 -6.34 -9.15 -28.12
N ALA A 75 -5.50 -8.64 -27.22
CA ALA A 75 -4.40 -9.42 -26.68
C ALA A 75 -4.89 -10.69 -25.99
N ARG A 76 -4.22 -11.81 -26.25
CA ARG A 76 -4.49 -13.10 -25.59
C ARG A 76 -3.49 -13.41 -24.48
N THR A 77 -2.41 -12.64 -24.42
CA THR A 77 -1.31 -12.79 -23.47
C THR A 77 -0.99 -11.44 -22.87
N LEU A 78 -0.87 -11.36 -21.54
CA LEU A 78 -0.44 -10.18 -20.80
C LEU A 78 0.95 -10.43 -20.20
N VAL A 79 1.88 -9.52 -20.41
CA VAL A 79 3.17 -9.49 -19.69
C VAL A 79 3.08 -8.48 -18.56
N LEU A 80 3.14 -8.97 -17.32
CA LEU A 80 3.12 -8.13 -16.13
C LEU A 80 4.55 -7.87 -15.62
N GLY A 81 4.92 -6.60 -15.54
CA GLY A 81 6.22 -6.15 -15.06
C GLY A 81 6.13 -5.31 -13.78
N TRP A 82 7.28 -5.10 -13.14
CA TRP A 82 7.45 -4.12 -12.07
C TRP A 82 8.91 -3.62 -12.00
N GLY A 83 9.12 -2.43 -11.45
CA GLY A 83 10.46 -1.85 -11.31
C GLY A 83 11.19 -1.65 -12.65
N SER A 84 12.48 -2.01 -12.70
CA SER A 84 13.38 -1.78 -13.85
C SER A 84 13.05 -2.61 -15.10
N THR A 85 12.14 -3.57 -15.01
CA THR A 85 11.75 -4.44 -16.13
C THR A 85 10.91 -3.72 -17.20
N TYR A 86 10.45 -2.48 -16.94
CA TYR A 86 9.60 -1.71 -17.84
C TYR A 86 10.17 -1.60 -19.26
N GLY A 87 11.43 -1.16 -19.38
CA GLY A 87 12.10 -0.98 -20.67
C GLY A 87 12.25 -2.30 -21.45
N PRO A 88 12.84 -3.34 -20.86
CA PRO A 88 12.95 -4.66 -21.49
C PRO A 88 11.60 -5.24 -21.94
N ILE A 89 10.57 -5.20 -21.08
CA ILE A 89 9.23 -5.72 -21.41
C ILE A 89 8.62 -4.91 -22.56
N THR A 90 8.67 -3.58 -22.51
CA THR A 90 8.14 -2.71 -23.57
C THR A 90 8.80 -3.00 -24.92
N ALA A 91 10.13 -3.17 -24.93
CA ALA A 91 10.85 -3.49 -26.15
C ALA A 91 10.49 -4.87 -26.72
N ALA A 92 10.29 -5.87 -25.86
CA ALA A 92 9.89 -7.22 -26.26
C ALA A 92 8.45 -7.25 -26.80
N VAL A 93 7.50 -6.65 -26.09
CA VAL A 93 6.10 -6.57 -26.51
C VAL A 93 5.95 -5.83 -27.84
N ARG A 94 6.67 -4.72 -28.04
CA ARG A 94 6.68 -4.03 -29.33
C ARG A 94 7.20 -4.90 -30.47
N ARG A 95 8.25 -5.69 -30.24
CA ARG A 95 8.80 -6.62 -31.26
C ARG A 95 7.80 -7.72 -31.62
N LEU A 96 7.15 -8.31 -30.62
CA LEU A 96 6.15 -9.36 -30.83
C LEU A 96 4.90 -8.82 -31.56
N ARG A 97 4.42 -7.62 -31.20
CA ARG A 97 3.34 -6.94 -31.94
C ARG A 97 3.70 -6.71 -33.40
N ASN A 98 4.92 -6.26 -33.69
CA ASN A 98 5.40 -6.08 -35.05
C ASN A 98 5.50 -7.40 -35.84
N ALA A 99 5.58 -8.54 -35.15
CA ALA A 99 5.55 -9.88 -35.74
C ALA A 99 4.11 -10.44 -35.90
N GLY A 100 3.08 -9.68 -35.52
CA GLY A 100 1.67 -10.06 -35.63
C GLY A 100 1.09 -10.71 -34.38
N GLU A 101 1.82 -10.76 -33.27
CA GLU A 101 1.33 -11.37 -32.03
C GLU A 101 0.37 -10.45 -31.26
N HIS A 102 -0.70 -11.04 -30.74
CA HIS A 102 -1.70 -10.35 -29.91
C HIS A 102 -1.29 -10.37 -28.44
N ILE A 103 -0.44 -9.42 -28.04
CA ILE A 103 0.15 -9.35 -26.70
C ILE A 103 0.02 -7.96 -26.06
N ALA A 104 -0.32 -7.95 -24.77
CA ALA A 104 -0.45 -6.77 -23.91
C ALA A 104 0.70 -6.70 -22.89
N GLN A 105 0.93 -5.52 -22.34
CA GLN A 105 1.75 -5.36 -21.14
C GLN A 105 1.05 -4.49 -20.10
N ALA A 106 1.39 -4.72 -18.84
CA ALA A 106 1.01 -3.87 -17.73
C ALA A 106 2.19 -3.77 -16.75
N HIS A 107 2.34 -2.63 -16.08
CA HIS A 107 3.47 -2.42 -15.16
C HIS A 107 3.01 -1.93 -13.80
N LEU A 108 3.28 -2.74 -12.78
CA LEU A 108 2.90 -2.45 -11.40
C LEU A 108 3.74 -1.30 -10.84
N ARG A 109 3.06 -0.32 -10.25
CA ARG A 109 3.66 0.77 -9.46
C ARG A 109 3.39 0.64 -7.96
N HIS A 110 2.21 0.14 -7.61
CA HIS A 110 1.81 -0.12 -6.23
C HIS A 110 1.76 -1.64 -6.01
N LEU A 111 2.42 -2.11 -4.96
CA LEU A 111 2.42 -3.52 -4.56
C LEU A 111 1.66 -3.76 -3.26
N ASN A 112 1.60 -2.74 -2.39
CA ASN A 112 0.88 -2.81 -1.12
C ASN A 112 0.34 -1.42 -0.72
N PRO A 113 -1.00 -1.21 -0.71
CA PRO A 113 -2.00 -2.18 -1.15
C PRO A 113 -1.88 -2.47 -2.64
N PHE A 114 -2.35 -3.65 -3.04
CA PHE A 114 -2.37 -4.05 -4.43
C PHE A 114 -3.52 -3.31 -5.15
N PRO A 115 -3.35 -2.86 -6.41
CA PRO A 115 -4.42 -2.27 -7.20
C PRO A 115 -5.67 -3.15 -7.27
N ARG A 116 -6.84 -2.52 -7.32
CA ARG A 116 -8.14 -3.23 -7.22
C ARG A 116 -8.51 -4.00 -8.47
N ASN A 117 -7.88 -3.69 -9.61
CA ASN A 117 -8.08 -4.39 -10.87
C ASN A 117 -6.96 -5.43 -11.17
N PRO A 118 -7.13 -6.70 -10.79
CA PRO A 118 -6.31 -7.77 -11.34
C PRO A 118 -7.00 -8.55 -12.49
N SER A 119 -8.05 -8.00 -13.10
CA SER A 119 -8.87 -8.66 -14.14
C SER A 119 -8.67 -8.09 -15.54
#